data_AF-A0A9E3HXK7-F1
#
_entry.id   AF-A0A9E3HXK7-F1
#
_cell.length_a   1.000
_cell.length_b   1.000
_cell.length_c   1.000
_cell.angle_alpha   90.00
_cell.angle_beta   90.00
_cell.angle_gamma   90.00
#
_symmetry.space_group_name_H-M   'P 1'
#
loop_
_entity.id
_entity.type
_entity.pdbx_description
1 polymer ?
#
loop_
_entity_poly.entity_id
_entity_poly.type
_entity_poly.pdbx_seq_one_letter_code
_entity_poly.pdbx_strand_id
1 'polypeptide(L)'
;MKDREELMRLLTAFADGELDESERERVERLLADDPELRGELESIRNLNRLTVKIRLTEPEQEVWNMYWANVYNRLERGVGWILLSVGAIILIAYGAWHFVRDFLLDPEVPLLMRTGVSAALLGAIVLLVSVLRERLFARKKERYEEIVR
;
A
#
# COMPACT_ATOMS: atom_id res chain seq x y z
N MET A 1 -43.47 17.72 11.08
CA MET A 1 -42.08 17.32 10.75
C MET A 1 -42.05 16.20 9.72
N LYS A 2 -42.74 15.07 9.95
CA LYS A 2 -42.80 13.94 8.98
C LYS A 2 -43.26 14.34 7.56
N ASP A 3 -44.25 15.21 7.44
CA ASP A 3 -44.81 15.58 6.12
C ASP A 3 -43.81 16.35 5.23
N ARG A 4 -42.88 17.11 5.82
CA ARG A 4 -41.88 17.90 5.08
C ARG A 4 -40.75 17.03 4.55
N GLU A 5 -40.37 15.99 5.29
CA GLU A 5 -39.37 15.00 4.84
C GLU A 5 -39.89 14.17 3.67
N GLU A 6 -41.16 13.72 3.74
CA GLU A 6 -41.79 12.98 2.65
C GLU A 6 -41.91 13.83 1.38
N LEU A 7 -42.28 15.11 1.53
CA LEU A 7 -42.36 16.06 0.44
C LEU A 7 -41.00 16.28 -0.25
N MET A 8 -39.92 16.44 0.54
CA MET A 8 -38.58 16.60 -0.03
C MET A 8 -38.07 15.35 -0.73
N ARG A 9 -38.40 14.16 -0.21
CA ARG A 9 -38.10 12.89 -0.88
C ARG A 9 -38.77 12.83 -2.25
N LEU A 10 -40.06 13.17 -2.31
CA LEU A 10 -40.83 13.19 -3.56
C LEU A 10 -40.29 14.21 -4.55
N LEU A 11 -39.94 15.42 -4.10
CA LEU A 11 -39.35 16.45 -4.97
C LEU A 11 -37.98 16.05 -5.53
N THR A 12 -37.15 15.38 -4.74
CA THR A 12 -35.83 14.92 -5.17
C THR A 12 -35.96 13.80 -6.20
N ALA A 13 -36.79 12.80 -5.90
CA ALA A 13 -37.09 11.71 -6.84
C ALA A 13 -37.77 12.23 -8.13
N PHE A 14 -38.61 13.27 -8.04
CA PHE A 14 -39.18 13.93 -9.22
C PHE A 14 -38.13 14.69 -10.03
N ALA A 15 -37.13 15.31 -9.38
CA ALA A 15 -36.03 15.99 -10.05
C ALA A 15 -35.11 15.01 -10.81
N ASP A 16 -34.94 13.80 -10.28
CA ASP A 16 -34.13 12.72 -10.87
C ASP A 16 -34.91 11.81 -11.83
N GLY A 17 -36.25 11.92 -11.86
CA GLY A 17 -37.13 11.17 -12.75
C GLY A 17 -37.45 9.74 -12.28
N GLU A 18 -37.32 9.47 -10.98
CA GLU A 18 -37.45 8.15 -10.37
C GLU A 18 -38.84 7.84 -9.78
N LEU A 19 -39.81 8.75 -9.91
CA LEU A 19 -41.18 8.53 -9.41
C LEU A 19 -42.02 7.62 -10.31
N ASP A 20 -42.91 6.85 -9.69
CA ASP A 20 -43.97 6.15 -10.41
C ASP A 20 -45.07 7.10 -10.91
N GLU A 21 -45.96 6.62 -11.79
CA GLU A 21 -47.01 7.46 -12.41
C GLU A 21 -47.95 8.09 -11.36
N SER A 22 -48.28 7.36 -10.30
CA SER A 22 -49.20 7.82 -9.27
C SER A 22 -48.58 8.88 -8.36
N GLU A 23 -47.30 8.72 -8.02
CA GLU A 23 -46.51 9.68 -7.26
C GLU A 23 -46.22 10.93 -8.09
N ARG A 24 -45.97 10.76 -9.39
CA ARG A 24 -45.76 11.86 -10.32
C ARG A 24 -46.98 12.76 -10.43
N GLU A 25 -48.17 12.20 -10.67
CA GLU A 25 -49.44 12.96 -10.71
C GLU A 25 -49.73 13.67 -9.38
N ARG A 26 -49.31 13.09 -8.25
CA ARG A 26 -49.41 13.71 -6.93
C ARG A 26 -48.50 14.93 -6.83
N VAL A 27 -47.24 14.82 -7.25
CA VAL A 27 -46.27 15.94 -7.23
C VAL A 27 -46.67 17.04 -8.22
N GLU A 28 -47.15 16.70 -9.41
CA GLU A 28 -47.60 17.69 -10.40
C GLU A 28 -48.79 18.52 -9.90
N ARG A 29 -49.73 17.90 -9.19
CA ARG A 29 -50.81 18.64 -8.51
C ARG A 29 -50.29 19.57 -7.42
N LEU A 30 -49.38 19.10 -6.58
CA LEU A 30 -48.76 19.93 -5.52
C LEU A 30 -47.99 21.13 -6.09
N LEU A 31 -47.29 20.95 -7.21
CA LEU A 31 -46.58 22.03 -7.91
C LEU A 31 -47.52 23.04 -8.57
N ALA A 32 -48.72 22.61 -9.00
CA ALA A 32 -49.73 23.50 -9.55
C ALA A 32 -50.32 24.43 -8.49
N ASP A 33 -50.53 23.90 -7.28
CA ASP A 33 -51.17 24.62 -6.18
C ASP A 33 -50.21 25.54 -5.40
N ASP A 34 -48.90 25.25 -5.42
CA ASP A 34 -47.92 25.94 -4.56
C ASP A 34 -46.70 26.50 -5.35
N PRO A 35 -46.52 27.83 -5.39
CA PRO A 35 -45.35 28.47 -6.00
C PRO A 35 -44.05 28.32 -5.20
N GLU A 36 -44.09 28.09 -3.88
CA GLU A 36 -42.90 27.88 -3.04
C GLU A 36 -42.24 26.54 -3.37
N LEU A 37 -43.07 25.49 -3.51
CA LEU A 37 -42.67 24.15 -3.96
C LEU A 37 -41.98 24.16 -5.33
N ARG A 38 -42.42 25.03 -6.25
CA ARG A 38 -41.77 25.22 -7.55
C ARG A 38 -40.36 25.81 -7.42
N GLY A 39 -40.18 26.75 -6.50
CA GLY A 39 -38.85 27.32 -6.19
C GLY A 39 -37.90 26.29 -5.56
N GLU A 40 -38.42 25.43 -4.67
CA GLU A 40 -37.62 24.36 -4.05
C GLU A 40 -37.16 23.32 -5.09
N LEU A 41 -38.06 22.92 -6.00
CA LEU A 41 -37.70 22.03 -7.12
C LEU A 41 -36.63 22.65 -8.05
N GLU A 42 -36.72 23.96 -8.32
CA GLU A 42 -35.73 24.67 -9.13
C GLU A 42 -34.35 24.69 -8.45
N SER A 43 -34.31 24.87 -7.12
CA SER A 43 -33.09 24.79 -6.32
C SER A 43 -32.40 23.42 -6.42
N ILE A 44 -33.17 22.33 -6.27
CA ILE A 44 -32.67 20.94 -6.41
C ILE A 44 -32.09 20.73 -7.81
N ARG A 45 -32.83 21.13 -8.85
CA ARG A 45 -32.38 21.01 -10.25
C ARG A 45 -31.12 21.83 -10.52
N ASN A 46 -30.98 23.00 -9.91
CA ASN A 46 -29.79 23.82 -10.02
C ASN A 46 -28.57 23.14 -9.37
N LEU A 47 -28.73 22.56 -8.18
CA LEU A 47 -27.67 21.79 -7.52
C LEU A 47 -27.22 20.61 -8.38
N ASN A 48 -28.15 19.82 -8.93
CA ASN A 48 -27.82 18.71 -9.82
C ASN A 48 -27.03 19.19 -11.06
N ARG A 49 -27.42 20.32 -11.65
CA ARG A 49 -26.70 20.93 -12.78
C ARG A 49 -25.28 21.39 -12.43
N LEU A 50 -25.07 21.88 -11.22
CA LEU A 50 -23.75 22.30 -10.75
C LEU A 50 -22.86 21.08 -10.47
N THR A 51 -23.40 20.03 -9.86
CA THR A 51 -22.68 18.78 -9.55
C THR A 51 -22.24 18.05 -10.82
N VAL A 52 -23.07 18.00 -11.86
CA VAL A 52 -22.73 17.38 -13.16
C VAL A 52 -21.53 18.07 -13.85
N LYS A 53 -21.31 19.37 -13.57
CA LYS A 53 -20.17 20.11 -14.12
C LYS A 53 -18.86 19.85 -13.39
N ILE A 54 -18.90 19.19 -12.23
CA ILE A 54 -17.71 18.77 -11.51
C ILE A 54 -17.10 17.60 -12.28
N ARG A 55 -16.16 17.91 -13.19
CA ARG A 55 -15.28 16.90 -13.75
C ARG A 55 -14.29 16.51 -12.66
N LEU A 56 -14.42 15.31 -12.14
CA LEU A 56 -13.33 14.66 -11.42
C LEU A 56 -12.21 14.46 -12.44
N THR A 57 -11.10 15.18 -12.26
CA THR A 57 -9.91 14.98 -13.09
C THR A 57 -9.44 13.56 -12.87
N GLU A 58 -9.54 12.72 -13.90
CA GLU A 58 -8.89 11.41 -13.89
C GLU A 58 -7.38 11.64 -13.76
N PRO A 59 -6.72 11.00 -12.77
CA PRO A 59 -5.28 11.12 -12.63
C PRO A 59 -4.59 10.61 -13.91
N GLU A 60 -3.59 11.36 -14.39
CA GLU A 60 -2.81 10.97 -15.57
C GLU A 60 -2.20 9.58 -15.40
N GLN A 61 -2.14 8.82 -16.50
CA GLN A 61 -1.60 7.45 -16.53
C GLN A 61 -0.16 7.36 -15.97
N GLU A 62 0.59 8.46 -16.02
CA GLU A 62 1.95 8.54 -15.48
C GLU A 62 1.98 8.43 -13.94
N VAL A 63 0.97 8.97 -13.24
CA VAL A 63 0.82 8.85 -11.79
C VAL A 63 0.53 7.40 -11.39
N TRP A 64 -0.26 6.70 -12.20
CA TRP A 64 -0.55 5.28 -12.00
C TRP A 64 0.69 4.41 -12.12
N ASN A 65 1.52 4.63 -13.15
CA ASN A 65 2.75 3.88 -13.35
C ASN A 65 3.76 4.10 -12.21
N MET A 66 3.87 5.34 -11.74
CA MET A 66 4.78 5.69 -10.65
C MET A 66 4.35 5.09 -9.30
N TYR A 67 3.04 4.98 -9.05
CA TYR A 67 2.51 4.30 -7.86
C TYR A 67 2.83 2.80 -7.88
N TRP A 68 2.54 2.12 -8.99
CA TRP A 68 2.79 0.69 -9.14
C TRP A 68 4.28 0.34 -9.06
N ALA A 69 5.16 1.11 -9.70
CA ALA A 69 6.60 0.88 -9.65
C ALA A 69 7.17 0.98 -8.22
N ASN A 70 6.68 1.92 -7.41
CA ASN A 70 7.15 2.08 -6.03
C ASN A 70 6.62 0.99 -5.09
N VAL A 71 5.39 0.51 -5.31
CA VAL A 71 4.79 -0.56 -4.50
C VAL A 71 5.44 -1.91 -4.82
N TYR A 72 5.61 -2.24 -6.11
CA TYR A 72 6.20 -3.51 -6.53
C TYR A 72 7.66 -3.65 -6.07
N ASN A 73 8.47 -2.60 -6.27
CA ASN A 73 9.87 -2.58 -5.84
C ASN A 73 10.05 -2.71 -4.33
N ARG A 74 9.08 -2.22 -3.53
CA ARG A 74 9.13 -2.30 -2.07
C ARG A 74 8.69 -3.67 -1.57
N LEU A 75 7.70 -4.28 -2.20
CA LEU A 75 7.17 -5.60 -1.84
C LEU A 75 8.15 -6.73 -2.22
N GLU A 76 8.69 -6.74 -3.44
CA GLU A 76 9.68 -7.75 -3.84
C GLU A 76 10.90 -7.74 -2.92
N ARG A 77 11.44 -6.55 -2.63
CA ARG A 77 12.62 -6.44 -1.79
C ARG A 77 12.32 -6.85 -0.36
N GLY A 78 11.19 -6.41 0.21
CA GLY A 78 10.80 -6.76 1.58
C GLY A 78 10.61 -8.27 1.77
N VAL A 79 9.79 -8.89 0.91
CA VAL A 79 9.49 -10.33 1.00
C VAL A 79 10.72 -11.17 0.68
N GLY A 80 11.50 -10.77 -0.33
CA GLY A 80 12.75 -11.44 -0.68
C GLY A 80 13.75 -11.46 0.47
N TRP A 81 13.94 -10.33 1.18
CA TRP A 81 14.83 -10.27 2.34
C TRP A 81 14.33 -11.11 3.52
N ILE A 82 13.02 -11.18 3.75
CA ILE A 82 12.44 -12.02 4.82
C ILE A 82 12.71 -13.49 4.52
N LEU A 83 12.37 -13.97 3.32
CA LEU A 83 12.59 -15.36 2.93
C LEU A 83 14.08 -15.72 2.94
N LEU A 84 14.94 -14.84 2.41
CA LEU A 84 16.39 -15.03 2.42
C LEU A 84 16.93 -15.09 3.86
N SER A 85 16.47 -14.22 4.76
CA SER A 85 16.91 -14.22 6.16
C SER A 85 16.48 -15.50 6.88
N VAL A 86 15.22 -15.93 6.73
CA VAL A 86 14.71 -17.16 7.34
C VAL A 86 15.48 -18.38 6.83
N GLY A 87 15.67 -18.49 5.51
CA GLY A 87 16.44 -19.57 4.91
C GLY A 87 17.90 -19.57 5.38
N ALA A 88 18.55 -18.40 5.41
CA ALA A 88 19.91 -18.27 5.91
C ALA A 88 20.04 -18.69 7.37
N ILE A 89 19.10 -18.28 8.25
CA ILE A 89 19.10 -18.67 9.66
C ILE A 89 19.01 -20.19 9.81
N ILE A 90 18.10 -20.84 9.09
CA ILE A 90 17.93 -22.31 9.14
C ILE A 90 19.22 -23.01 8.68
N LEU A 91 19.79 -22.59 7.55
CA LEU A 91 21.00 -23.19 7.00
C LEU A 91 22.21 -22.98 7.92
N ILE A 92 22.38 -21.78 8.47
CA ILE A 92 23.46 -21.48 9.42
C ILE A 92 23.29 -22.32 10.69
N ALA A 93 22.07 -22.42 11.24
CA ALA A 93 21.82 -23.21 12.43
C ALA A 93 22.11 -24.70 12.20
N TYR A 94 21.63 -25.26 11.10
CA TYR A 94 21.86 -26.65 10.73
C TYR A 94 23.34 -26.93 10.47
N GLY A 95 24.02 -26.07 9.70
CA GLY A 95 25.44 -26.18 9.42
C GLY A 95 26.31 -26.03 10.67
N ALA A 96 25.97 -25.09 11.55
CA ALA A 96 26.67 -24.91 12.83
C ALA A 96 26.49 -26.12 13.75
N TRP A 97 25.28 -26.68 13.82
CA TRP A 97 25.01 -27.90 14.58
C TRP A 97 25.88 -29.06 14.10
N HIS A 98 25.91 -29.32 12.79
CA HIS A 98 26.75 -30.37 12.20
C HIS A 98 28.24 -30.09 12.37
N PHE A 99 28.68 -28.84 12.20
CA PHE A 99 30.08 -28.46 12.42
C PHE A 99 30.52 -28.70 13.87
N VAL A 100 29.67 -28.38 14.85
CA VAL A 100 29.99 -28.65 16.25
C VAL A 100 30.01 -30.16 16.52
N ARG A 101 28.95 -30.87 16.11
CA ARG A 101 28.76 -32.28 16.44
C ARG A 101 29.77 -33.19 15.75
N ASP A 102 29.94 -33.02 14.45
CA ASP A 102 30.65 -33.98 13.59
C ASP A 102 32.10 -33.56 13.33
N PHE A 103 32.48 -32.32 13.68
CA PHE A 103 33.86 -31.84 13.48
C PHE A 103 34.52 -31.36 14.78
N LEU A 104 33.85 -30.57 15.62
CA LEU A 104 34.47 -30.08 16.87
C LEU A 104 34.46 -31.10 18.01
N LEU A 105 33.42 -31.93 18.10
CA LEU A 105 33.26 -32.93 19.16
C LEU A 105 33.76 -34.32 18.74
N ASP A 106 34.11 -34.52 17.47
CA ASP A 106 34.65 -35.77 16.97
C ASP A 106 36.07 -36.02 17.53
N PRO A 107 36.30 -37.12 18.28
CA PRO A 107 37.62 -37.47 18.81
C PRO A 107 38.63 -37.87 17.74
N GLU A 108 38.19 -38.24 16.53
CA GLU A 108 39.06 -38.65 15.44
C GLU A 108 39.75 -37.46 14.75
N VAL A 109 39.23 -36.25 14.94
CA VAL A 109 39.78 -35.04 14.33
C VAL A 109 41.01 -34.55 15.11
N PRO A 110 42.19 -34.42 14.46
CA PRO A 110 43.38 -33.91 15.11
C PRO A 110 43.18 -32.50 15.68
N LEU A 111 43.72 -32.27 16.88
CA LEU A 111 43.52 -31.03 17.64
C LEU A 111 43.99 -29.78 16.87
N LEU A 112 45.07 -29.91 16.09
CA LEU A 112 45.59 -28.84 15.23
C LEU A 112 44.63 -28.47 14.09
N MET A 113 43.97 -29.47 13.49
CA MET A 113 42.99 -29.25 12.42
C MET A 113 41.73 -28.59 12.99
N ARG A 114 41.28 -29.05 14.16
CA ARG A 114 40.11 -28.50 14.87
C ARG A 114 40.28 -27.01 15.16
N THR A 115 41.40 -26.63 15.77
CA THR A 115 41.66 -25.24 16.16
C THR A 115 42.01 -24.38 14.95
N GLY A 116 42.80 -24.90 14.00
CA GLY A 116 43.18 -24.20 12.78
C GLY A 116 41.99 -23.84 11.89
N VAL A 117 41.11 -24.81 11.60
CA VAL A 117 39.90 -24.58 10.80
C VAL A 117 38.95 -23.62 11.52
N SER A 118 38.78 -23.77 12.83
CA SER A 118 37.93 -22.85 13.62
C SER A 118 38.45 -21.42 13.60
N ALA A 119 39.76 -21.23 13.78
CA ALA A 119 40.40 -19.91 13.73
C ALA A 119 40.29 -19.28 12.33
N ALA A 120 40.53 -20.07 11.28
CA ALA A 120 40.37 -19.62 9.90
C ALA A 120 38.92 -19.22 9.59
N LEU A 121 37.95 -20.03 10.01
CA LEU A 121 36.52 -19.76 9.82
C LEU A 121 36.09 -18.49 10.55
N LEU A 122 36.50 -18.32 11.82
CA LEU A 122 36.25 -17.11 12.57
C LEU A 122 36.87 -15.88 11.91
N GLY A 123 38.11 -15.98 11.45
CA GLY A 123 38.78 -14.91 10.70
C GLY A 123 38.02 -14.53 9.43
N ALA A 124 37.56 -15.51 8.66
CA ALA A 124 36.76 -15.29 7.46
C ALA A 124 35.44 -14.58 7.78
N ILE A 125 34.73 -14.98 8.85
CA ILE A 125 33.49 -14.32 9.30
C ILE A 125 33.77 -12.86 9.68
N VAL A 126 34.83 -12.58 10.45
CA VAL A 126 35.20 -11.21 10.85
C VAL A 126 35.49 -10.34 9.63
N LEU A 127 36.28 -10.85 8.67
CA LEU A 127 36.57 -10.14 7.42
C LEU A 127 35.30 -9.88 6.61
N LEU A 128 34.44 -10.88 6.48
CA LEU A 128 33.18 -10.77 5.74
C LEU A 128 32.24 -9.74 6.37
N VAL A 129 32.11 -9.72 7.70
CA VAL A 129 31.34 -8.70 8.43
C VAL A 129 31.96 -7.31 8.28
N SER A 130 33.29 -7.20 8.30
CA SER A 130 34.00 -5.93 8.08
C SER A 130 33.69 -5.34 6.71
N VAL A 131 33.82 -6.15 5.65
CA VAL A 131 33.54 -5.73 4.26
C VAL A 131 32.05 -5.44 4.06
N LEU A 132 31.14 -6.24 4.62
CA LEU A 132 29.71 -5.96 4.57
C LEU A 132 29.37 -4.65 5.26
N ARG A 133 29.93 -4.41 6.45
CA ARG A 133 29.74 -3.16 7.18
C ARG A 133 30.22 -1.98 6.33
N GLU A 134 31.45 -2.05 5.83
CA GLU A 134 32.02 -1.00 4.98
C GLU A 134 31.14 -0.71 3.76
N ARG A 135 30.72 -1.75 3.03
CA ARG A 135 29.91 -1.60 1.82
C ARG A 135 28.50 -1.08 2.08
N LEU A 136 27.87 -1.48 3.19
CA LEU A 136 26.56 -0.99 3.60
C LEU A 136 26.61 0.47 4.08
N PHE A 137 27.67 0.86 4.79
CA PHE A 137 27.87 2.24 5.23
C PHE A 137 28.23 3.17 4.07
N ALA A 138 29.07 2.73 3.13
CA ALA A 138 29.42 3.48 1.92
C ALA A 138 28.18 3.78 1.05
N ARG A 139 27.32 2.78 0.81
CA ARG A 139 26.06 2.93 0.06
C ARG A 139 25.09 3.94 0.67
N LYS A 140 25.16 4.21 1.98
CA LYS A 140 24.31 5.21 2.65
C LYS A 140 24.84 6.64 2.51
N LYS A 141 26.15 6.82 2.31
CA LYS A 141 26.77 8.16 2.17
C LYS A 141 26.69 8.71 0.74
N GLU A 142 26.75 7.86 -0.29
CA GLU A 142 26.67 8.29 -1.70
C GLU A 142 25.28 8.79 -2.14
N ARG A 143 24.21 8.49 -1.37
CA ARG A 143 22.83 8.88 -1.71
C ARG A 143 22.54 10.40 -1.58
N TYR A 144 23.53 11.22 -1.24
CA TYR A 144 23.40 12.67 -1.07
C TYR A 144 24.30 13.50 -2.01
N GLU A 145 24.96 12.91 -3.00
CA GLU A 145 25.83 13.64 -3.94
C GLU A 145 25.25 13.89 -5.35
N GLU A 146 23.97 13.59 -5.59
CA GLU A 146 23.27 13.99 -6.82
C GLU A 146 22.43 15.25 -6.62
N ILE A 147 23.06 16.35 -6.18
CA ILE A 147 22.55 17.71 -6.44
C ILE A 147 23.75 18.59 -6.79
N VAL A 148 24.22 18.50 -8.03
CA VAL A 148 25.08 19.53 -8.63
C VAL A 148 24.18 20.40 -9.50
N ARG A 149 24.25 21.70 -9.18
CA ARG A 149 23.51 22.86 -9.70
C ARG A 149 23.35 22.93 -11.21
#